data_AF-A0A968EPE7-F1
#
_entry.id   AF-A0A968EPE7-F1
#
_cell.length_a   1.000
_cell.length_b   1.000
_cell.length_c   1.000
_cell.angle_alpha   90.00
_cell.angle_beta   90.00
_cell.angle_gamma   90.00
#
_symmetry.space_group_name_H-M   'P 1'
#
loop_
_entity.id
_entity.type
_entity.pdbx_description
1 polymer ?
#
loop_
_entity_poly.entity_id
_entity_poly.type
_entity_poly.pdbx_seq_one_letter_code
_entity_poly.pdbx_strand_id
1 'polypeptide(L)'
;DEALAHVLARVGPLPVRAVAIEDAAGLVLAADVRATETVPPFDNTAMDGFAVRAADTEAAPVTLAVVGTVAAGTAADRPLGSGEAMRIMTGAPMPSGSDAVVMVERTRYDEGAGTVAIEITVPEGNHVRAAGEDVKPGDVLFAAGTVLGAGHLGVLASVGVREVEVHPRPVVGVLSTGDELVDDGRPLRPGEIRDSNRRTLLTMLD
;
A
#
# COMPACT_ATOMS: atom_id res chain seq x y z
N ASP A 1 27.39 22.32 -19.94
CA ASP A 1 27.81 20.96 -19.54
C ASP A 1 28.98 20.96 -18.55
N GLU A 2 30.11 21.60 -18.85
CA GLU A 2 31.28 21.64 -17.96
C GLU A 2 31.00 22.22 -16.56
N ALA A 3 30.30 23.36 -16.49
CA ALA A 3 29.95 24.00 -15.22
C ALA A 3 29.00 23.14 -14.36
N LEU A 4 28.02 22.47 -14.98
CA LEU A 4 27.09 21.57 -14.29
C LEU A 4 27.85 20.37 -13.70
N ALA A 5 28.72 19.73 -14.50
CA ALA A 5 29.54 18.63 -14.03
C ALA A 5 30.48 19.04 -12.87
N HIS A 6 31.04 20.26 -12.93
CA HIS A 6 31.89 20.79 -11.87
C HIS A 6 31.16 20.89 -10.52
N VAL A 7 29.90 21.33 -10.52
CA VAL A 7 29.07 21.42 -9.31
C VAL A 7 28.68 20.03 -8.82
N LEU A 8 28.14 19.18 -9.71
CA LEU A 8 27.65 17.84 -9.36
C LEU A 8 28.75 16.94 -8.78
N ALA A 9 30.01 17.11 -9.22
CA ALA A 9 31.13 16.35 -8.70
C ALA A 9 31.55 16.71 -7.25
N ARG A 10 31.01 17.80 -6.67
CA ARG A 10 31.39 18.33 -5.35
C ARG A 10 30.26 18.35 -4.33
N VAL A 11 29.05 18.05 -4.75
CA VAL A 11 27.89 17.95 -3.86
C VAL A 11 27.61 16.48 -3.58
N GLY A 12 27.21 16.20 -2.35
CA GLY A 12 26.78 14.87 -1.93
C GLY A 12 25.45 14.96 -1.19
N PRO A 13 24.76 13.82 -1.01
CA PRO A 13 23.58 13.75 -0.16
C PRO A 13 23.89 14.23 1.26
N LEU A 14 22.92 14.85 1.91
CA LEU A 14 23.04 15.20 3.32
C LEU A 14 23.13 13.95 4.20
N PRO A 15 23.74 14.05 5.41
CA PRO A 15 23.80 12.92 6.34
C PRO A 15 22.41 12.33 6.61
N VAL A 16 22.37 10.99 6.61
CA VAL A 16 21.16 10.20 6.82
C VAL A 16 20.53 10.54 8.17
N ARG A 17 19.19 10.55 8.19
CA ARG A 17 18.40 10.66 9.42
C ARG A 17 17.26 9.64 9.39
N ALA A 18 17.00 9.02 10.53
CA ALA A 18 15.74 8.32 10.75
C ALA A 18 14.64 9.36 10.98
N VAL A 19 13.52 9.19 10.28
CA VAL A 19 12.32 10.02 10.45
C VAL A 19 11.10 9.12 10.53
N ALA A 20 10.05 9.57 11.22
CA ALA A 20 8.76 8.93 11.20
C ALA A 20 8.18 8.98 9.77
N ILE A 21 7.44 7.95 9.34
CA ILE A 21 6.88 7.89 7.97
C ILE A 21 5.92 9.06 7.69
N GLU A 22 5.31 9.63 8.73
CA GLU A 22 4.44 10.79 8.67
C GLU A 22 5.19 12.06 8.23
N ASP A 23 6.49 12.15 8.53
CA ASP A 23 7.37 13.27 8.20
C ASP A 23 8.24 12.99 6.96
N ALA A 24 8.08 11.82 6.33
CA ALA A 24 8.96 11.34 5.27
C ALA A 24 8.54 11.79 3.85
N ALA A 25 7.38 12.44 3.71
CA ALA A 25 6.83 12.83 2.41
C ALA A 25 7.77 13.78 1.63
N GLY A 26 8.11 13.39 0.41
CA GLY A 26 9.03 14.11 -0.47
C GLY A 26 10.51 13.98 -0.11
N LEU A 27 10.86 13.20 0.92
CA LEU A 27 12.25 12.88 1.25
C LEU A 27 12.74 11.68 0.40
N VAL A 28 14.06 11.53 0.32
CA VAL A 28 14.71 10.47 -0.46
C VAL A 28 15.19 9.38 0.48
N LEU A 29 14.83 8.12 0.24
CA LEU A 29 15.35 6.99 1.01
C LEU A 29 16.87 6.92 0.93
N ALA A 30 17.52 6.74 2.07
CA ALA A 30 18.97 6.56 2.15
C ALA A 30 19.39 5.08 2.07
N ALA A 31 18.47 4.16 2.38
CA ALA A 31 18.68 2.72 2.35
C ALA A 31 17.44 2.01 1.78
N ASP A 32 17.63 0.78 1.29
CA ASP A 32 16.51 -0.08 0.90
C ASP A 32 15.61 -0.34 2.11
N VAL A 33 14.30 -0.18 1.92
CA VAL A 33 13.32 -0.65 2.91
C VAL A 33 12.88 -2.06 2.52
N ARG A 34 13.04 -2.98 3.46
CA ARG A 34 12.69 -4.38 3.27
C ARG A 34 11.48 -4.75 4.10
N ALA A 35 10.63 -5.60 3.54
CA ALA A 35 9.48 -6.12 4.25
C ALA A 35 9.92 -7.03 5.40
N THR A 36 9.28 -6.87 6.56
CA THR A 36 9.41 -7.78 7.71
C THR A 36 8.18 -8.67 7.87
N GLU A 37 7.07 -8.27 7.26
CA GLU A 37 5.78 -8.93 7.34
C GLU A 37 5.42 -9.62 6.02
N THR A 38 4.48 -10.55 6.12
CA THR A 38 3.91 -11.27 4.99
C THR A 38 2.60 -10.61 4.60
N VAL A 39 2.39 -10.32 3.32
CA VAL A 39 1.13 -9.73 2.83
C VAL A 39 0.54 -10.60 1.69
N PRO A 40 -0.72 -11.06 1.81
CA PRO A 40 -1.53 -11.06 3.03
C PRO A 40 -0.91 -11.97 4.13
N PRO A 41 -1.21 -11.74 5.42
CA PRO A 41 -0.59 -12.50 6.53
C PRO A 41 -1.13 -13.93 6.69
N PHE A 42 -2.22 -14.26 6.03
CA PHE A 42 -2.88 -15.56 6.00
C PHE A 42 -3.61 -15.72 4.67
N ASP A 43 -3.95 -16.96 4.31
CA ASP A 43 -4.79 -17.22 3.14
C ASP A 43 -6.15 -16.55 3.36
N ASN A 44 -6.59 -15.74 2.40
CA ASN A 44 -7.85 -15.01 2.52
C ASN A 44 -8.64 -15.01 1.22
N THR A 45 -9.92 -14.69 1.32
CA THR A 45 -10.78 -14.64 0.14
C THR A 45 -10.61 -13.35 -0.65
N ALA A 46 -10.54 -13.47 -1.98
CA ALA A 46 -10.58 -12.34 -2.91
C ALA A 46 -12.00 -11.81 -3.19
N MET A 47 -13.03 -12.54 -2.78
CA MET A 47 -14.44 -12.26 -3.11
C MET A 47 -15.37 -12.45 -1.91
N ASP A 48 -16.54 -11.83 -1.95
CA ASP A 48 -17.66 -12.22 -1.09
C ASP A 48 -18.28 -13.50 -1.65
N GLY A 49 -18.57 -14.47 -0.78
CA GLY A 49 -19.04 -15.76 -1.25
C GLY A 49 -19.20 -16.82 -0.17
N PHE A 50 -18.94 -18.06 -0.56
CA PHE A 50 -18.97 -19.23 0.30
C PHE A 50 -17.63 -19.97 0.20
N ALA A 51 -16.95 -20.08 1.34
CA ALA A 51 -15.82 -20.99 1.49
C ALA A 51 -16.33 -22.43 1.45
N VAL A 52 -15.72 -23.22 0.59
CA VAL A 52 -16.10 -24.61 0.30
C VAL A 52 -14.85 -25.48 0.21
N ARG A 53 -15.07 -26.79 0.17
CA ARG A 53 -14.10 -27.73 -0.38
C ARG A 53 -14.38 -27.87 -1.87
N ALA A 54 -13.38 -27.66 -2.71
CA ALA A 54 -13.50 -27.75 -4.16
C ALA A 54 -14.09 -29.11 -4.60
N ALA A 55 -13.68 -30.19 -3.94
CA ALA A 55 -14.20 -31.54 -4.14
C ALA A 55 -15.73 -31.66 -3.95
N ASP A 56 -16.31 -30.90 -3.01
CA ASP A 56 -17.75 -30.92 -2.79
C ASP A 56 -18.53 -30.19 -3.90
N THR A 57 -17.84 -29.48 -4.81
CA THR A 57 -18.43 -28.77 -5.96
C THR A 57 -18.35 -29.56 -7.28
N GLU A 58 -17.67 -30.71 -7.30
CA GLU A 58 -17.48 -31.50 -8.53
C GLU A 58 -18.80 -31.98 -9.17
N ALA A 59 -19.82 -32.22 -8.34
CA ALA A 59 -21.15 -32.62 -8.77
C ALA A 59 -22.11 -31.43 -8.98
N ALA A 60 -21.60 -30.21 -9.13
CA ALA A 60 -22.44 -29.02 -9.31
C ALA A 60 -23.43 -29.16 -10.49
N PRO A 61 -24.68 -28.67 -10.36
CA PRO A 61 -25.20 -27.95 -9.20
C PRO A 61 -25.42 -28.85 -7.97
N VAL A 62 -25.00 -28.35 -6.80
CA VAL A 62 -25.02 -29.10 -5.52
C VAL A 62 -25.45 -28.18 -4.39
N THR A 63 -26.13 -28.73 -3.38
CA THR A 63 -26.52 -27.98 -2.18
C THR A 63 -25.64 -28.39 -1.01
N LEU A 64 -25.02 -27.40 -0.35
CA LEU A 64 -24.17 -27.59 0.82
C LEU A 64 -24.83 -26.99 2.07
N ALA A 65 -24.55 -27.56 3.23
CA ALA A 65 -25.01 -27.03 4.52
C ALA A 65 -24.18 -25.80 4.91
N VAL A 66 -24.84 -24.66 5.19
CA VAL A 66 -24.15 -23.45 5.64
C VAL A 66 -24.01 -23.50 7.16
N VAL A 67 -22.77 -23.61 7.62
CA VAL A 67 -22.47 -23.94 9.02
C VAL A 67 -21.84 -22.81 9.81
N GLY A 68 -21.68 -21.64 9.19
CA GLY A 68 -21.09 -20.48 9.82
C GLY A 68 -20.92 -19.31 8.86
N THR A 69 -20.46 -18.20 9.41
CA THR A 69 -20.06 -17.00 8.67
C THR A 69 -18.73 -16.49 9.19
N VAL A 70 -17.79 -16.22 8.29
CA VAL A 70 -16.51 -15.57 8.59
C VAL A 70 -16.53 -14.16 8.03
N ALA A 71 -16.59 -13.18 8.93
CA ALA A 71 -16.55 -11.76 8.57
C ALA A 71 -15.10 -11.26 8.49
N ALA A 72 -14.91 -10.12 7.82
CA ALA A 72 -13.61 -9.46 7.84
C ALA A 72 -13.19 -9.13 9.28
N GLY A 73 -11.96 -9.50 9.64
CA GLY A 73 -11.42 -9.30 11.00
C GLY A 73 -11.76 -10.40 12.01
N THR A 74 -12.53 -11.44 11.63
CA THR A 74 -12.75 -12.63 12.46
C THR A 74 -12.19 -13.88 11.79
N ALA A 75 -12.02 -14.96 12.56
CA ALA A 75 -11.65 -16.27 12.04
C ALA A 75 -12.80 -17.26 12.26
N ALA A 76 -12.83 -18.34 11.48
CA ALA A 76 -13.75 -19.44 11.72
C ALA A 76 -13.50 -20.06 13.11
N ASP A 77 -14.57 -20.38 13.81
CA ASP A 77 -14.56 -21.01 15.14
C ASP A 77 -14.34 -22.53 15.07
N ARG A 78 -14.54 -23.11 13.88
CA ARG A 78 -14.30 -24.53 13.59
C ARG A 78 -13.83 -24.77 12.16
N PRO A 79 -13.22 -25.93 11.87
CA PRO A 79 -12.93 -26.35 10.51
C PRO A 79 -14.19 -26.62 9.69
N LEU A 80 -14.09 -26.51 8.36
CA LEU A 80 -15.11 -26.87 7.39
C LEU A 80 -15.06 -28.37 7.06
N GLY A 81 -16.20 -29.06 7.18
CA GLY A 81 -16.38 -30.46 6.83
C GLY A 81 -16.75 -30.69 5.36
N SER A 82 -16.88 -31.95 4.96
CA SER A 82 -17.42 -32.31 3.63
C SER A 82 -18.94 -32.10 3.58
N GLY A 83 -19.44 -31.58 2.46
CA GLY A 83 -20.84 -31.22 2.29
C GLY A 83 -21.23 -29.91 2.99
N GLU A 84 -20.25 -29.18 3.54
CA GLU A 84 -20.45 -27.94 4.29
C GLU A 84 -19.90 -26.73 3.51
N ALA A 85 -20.47 -25.57 3.80
CA ALA A 85 -20.01 -24.27 3.33
C ALA A 85 -20.04 -23.25 4.48
N MET A 86 -19.18 -22.25 4.44
CA MET A 86 -19.27 -21.08 5.33
C MET A 86 -19.38 -19.82 4.49
N ARG A 87 -20.33 -18.94 4.83
CA ARG A 87 -20.39 -17.62 4.19
C ARG A 87 -19.13 -16.85 4.56
N ILE A 88 -18.47 -16.22 3.59
CA ILE A 88 -17.20 -15.54 3.81
C ILE A 88 -17.20 -14.20 3.06
N MET A 89 -16.63 -13.17 3.69
CA MET A 89 -16.52 -11.82 3.12
C MET A 89 -15.09 -11.55 2.67
N THR A 90 -14.93 -10.70 1.66
CA THR A 90 -13.65 -10.29 1.07
C THR A 90 -12.61 -9.93 2.13
N GLY A 91 -11.42 -10.50 2.02
CA GLY A 91 -10.31 -10.32 2.95
C GLY A 91 -10.39 -11.13 4.25
N ALA A 92 -11.49 -11.85 4.50
CA ALA A 92 -11.58 -12.74 5.66
C ALA A 92 -10.65 -13.97 5.51
N PRO A 93 -10.04 -14.45 6.61
CA PRO A 93 -9.22 -15.66 6.61
C PRO A 93 -10.00 -16.88 6.12
N MET A 94 -9.35 -17.72 5.32
CA MET A 94 -9.93 -19.00 4.90
C MET A 94 -10.15 -19.92 6.11
N PRO A 95 -11.36 -20.50 6.29
CA PRO A 95 -11.59 -21.55 7.29
C PRO A 95 -10.67 -22.75 7.05
N SER A 96 -10.12 -23.32 8.13
CA SER A 96 -9.41 -24.60 8.03
C SER A 96 -10.30 -25.66 7.39
N GLY A 97 -9.78 -26.44 6.46
CA GLY A 97 -10.55 -27.48 5.75
C GLY A 97 -11.37 -26.97 4.57
N SER A 98 -11.35 -25.66 4.28
CA SER A 98 -11.77 -25.11 2.98
C SER A 98 -10.55 -24.83 2.11
N ASP A 99 -10.73 -24.88 0.80
CA ASP A 99 -9.65 -24.70 -0.18
C ASP A 99 -10.09 -23.90 -1.42
N ALA A 100 -11.35 -23.45 -1.47
CA ALA A 100 -11.89 -22.63 -2.54
C ALA A 100 -13.01 -21.72 -2.03
N VAL A 101 -13.27 -20.64 -2.78
CA VAL A 101 -14.40 -19.74 -2.57
C VAL A 101 -15.24 -19.66 -3.83
N VAL A 102 -16.56 -19.83 -3.68
CA VAL A 102 -17.54 -19.57 -4.75
C VAL A 102 -18.20 -18.22 -4.50
N MET A 103 -18.07 -17.31 -5.47
CA MET A 103 -18.64 -15.96 -5.39
C MET A 103 -20.16 -15.98 -5.22
N VAL A 104 -20.72 -15.01 -4.48
CA VAL A 104 -22.16 -14.97 -4.18
C VAL A 104 -23.05 -15.05 -5.43
N GLU A 105 -22.61 -14.47 -6.55
CA GLU A 105 -23.33 -14.44 -7.82
C GLU A 105 -23.44 -15.81 -8.50
N ARG A 106 -22.69 -16.80 -8.04
CA ARG A 106 -22.73 -18.21 -8.49
C ARG A 106 -23.35 -19.13 -7.43
N THR A 107 -24.07 -18.54 -6.48
CA THR A 107 -24.71 -19.27 -5.40
C THR A 107 -26.15 -18.79 -5.17
N ARG A 108 -26.97 -19.64 -4.55
CA ARG A 108 -28.28 -19.25 -4.02
C ARG A 108 -28.38 -19.70 -2.58
N TYR A 109 -28.29 -18.73 -1.68
CA TYR A 109 -28.37 -18.98 -0.25
C TYR A 109 -29.83 -18.99 0.23
N ASP A 110 -30.24 -20.08 0.86
CA ASP A 110 -31.49 -20.19 1.60
C ASP A 110 -31.19 -20.12 3.09
N GLU A 111 -31.35 -18.93 3.66
CA GLU A 111 -31.12 -18.67 5.08
C GLU A 111 -32.10 -19.42 5.98
N GLY A 112 -33.34 -19.66 5.51
CA GLY A 112 -34.35 -20.39 6.27
C GLY A 112 -34.02 -21.87 6.41
N ALA A 113 -33.46 -22.46 5.35
CA ALA A 113 -32.98 -23.84 5.35
C ALA A 113 -31.55 -23.99 5.90
N GLY A 114 -30.78 -22.91 6.00
CA GLY A 114 -29.37 -22.95 6.36
C GLY A 114 -28.52 -23.69 5.31
N THR A 115 -28.85 -23.51 4.03
CA THR A 115 -28.16 -24.20 2.92
C THR A 115 -27.85 -23.25 1.78
N VAL A 116 -26.84 -23.59 0.98
CA VAL A 116 -26.48 -22.83 -0.22
C VAL A 116 -26.42 -23.77 -1.42
N ALA A 117 -27.11 -23.42 -2.49
CA ALA A 117 -26.93 -24.06 -3.78
C ALA A 117 -25.72 -23.45 -4.48
N ILE A 118 -24.73 -24.28 -4.82
CA ILE A 118 -23.55 -23.94 -5.61
C ILE A 118 -23.86 -24.28 -7.06
N GLU A 119 -23.81 -23.29 -7.96
CA GLU A 119 -24.23 -23.47 -9.36
C GLU A 119 -23.12 -24.01 -10.27
N ILE A 120 -21.85 -23.86 -9.88
CA ILE A 120 -20.68 -24.20 -10.71
C ILE A 120 -19.67 -25.03 -9.92
N THR A 121 -18.91 -25.86 -10.63
CA THR A 121 -17.69 -26.48 -10.09
C THR A 121 -16.58 -25.45 -10.06
N VAL A 122 -15.79 -25.43 -8.99
CA VAL A 122 -14.59 -24.59 -8.86
C VAL A 122 -13.36 -25.45 -8.53
N PRO A 123 -12.17 -25.09 -9.04
CA PRO A 123 -10.94 -25.78 -8.67
C PRO A 123 -10.46 -25.37 -7.27
N GLU A 124 -9.53 -26.15 -6.73
CA GLU A 124 -8.73 -25.76 -5.56
C GLU A 124 -8.05 -24.40 -5.81
N GLY A 125 -8.04 -23.54 -4.79
CA GLY A 125 -7.47 -22.19 -4.85
C GLY A 125 -8.38 -21.14 -5.51
N ASN A 126 -9.58 -21.50 -5.97
CA ASN A 126 -10.47 -20.53 -6.63
C ASN A 126 -10.81 -19.35 -5.70
N HIS A 127 -10.43 -18.15 -6.11
CA HIS A 127 -10.57 -16.90 -5.33
C HIS A 127 -9.91 -16.91 -3.94
N VAL A 128 -8.93 -17.79 -3.73
CA VAL A 128 -8.07 -17.76 -2.54
C VAL A 128 -6.80 -16.99 -2.89
N ARG A 129 -6.47 -16.00 -2.06
CA ARG A 129 -5.16 -15.34 -2.11
C ARG A 129 -4.27 -15.99 -1.08
N ALA A 130 -3.08 -16.43 -1.49
CA ALA A 130 -2.18 -17.13 -0.60
C ALA A 130 -1.46 -16.15 0.34
N ALA A 131 -1.13 -16.60 1.54
CA ALA A 131 -0.28 -15.85 2.45
C ALA A 131 1.05 -15.49 1.77
N GLY A 132 1.38 -14.21 1.74
CA GLY A 132 2.63 -13.71 1.16
C GLY A 132 2.65 -13.70 -0.36
N GLU A 133 1.49 -13.77 -1.01
CA GLU A 133 1.40 -13.64 -2.46
C GLU A 133 1.86 -12.25 -2.95
N ASP A 134 1.59 -11.19 -2.18
CA ASP A 134 1.97 -9.82 -2.54
C ASP A 134 3.41 -9.50 -2.09
N VAL A 135 3.73 -9.81 -0.82
CA VAL A 135 4.99 -9.44 -0.18
C VAL A 135 5.42 -10.53 0.79
N LYS A 136 6.71 -10.87 0.78
CA LYS A 136 7.34 -11.78 1.74
C LYS A 136 8.44 -11.08 2.54
N PRO A 137 8.72 -11.56 3.76
CA PRO A 137 9.86 -11.06 4.53
C PRO A 137 11.16 -11.13 3.73
N GLY A 138 11.89 -10.01 3.71
CA GLY A 138 13.15 -9.84 2.98
C GLY A 138 13.01 -9.18 1.61
N ASP A 139 11.81 -9.13 1.03
CA ASP A 139 11.55 -8.43 -0.23
C ASP A 139 11.88 -6.95 -0.08
N VAL A 140 12.49 -6.35 -1.12
CA VAL A 140 12.72 -4.90 -1.16
C VAL A 140 11.41 -4.24 -1.54
N LEU A 141 10.83 -3.47 -0.61
CA LEU A 141 9.64 -2.68 -0.87
C LEU A 141 10.00 -1.48 -1.74
N PHE A 142 11.01 -0.71 -1.30
CA PHE A 142 11.52 0.47 -1.99
C PHE A 142 13.03 0.54 -1.86
N ALA A 143 13.71 0.90 -2.95
CA ALA A 143 15.16 0.98 -2.98
C ALA A 143 15.67 2.31 -2.41
N ALA A 144 16.94 2.33 -1.99
CA ALA A 144 17.64 3.58 -1.73
C ALA A 144 17.57 4.52 -2.96
N GLY A 145 17.39 5.82 -2.72
CA GLY A 145 17.21 6.82 -3.77
C GLY A 145 15.76 7.06 -4.21
N THR A 146 14.79 6.28 -3.73
CA THR A 146 13.37 6.53 -4.00
C THR A 146 12.88 7.79 -3.28
N VAL A 147 12.20 8.68 -4.02
CA VAL A 147 11.48 9.83 -3.46
C VAL A 147 10.13 9.37 -2.91
N LEU A 148 9.90 9.56 -1.62
CA LEU A 148 8.71 9.07 -0.93
C LEU A 148 7.47 9.94 -1.19
N GLY A 149 6.69 9.56 -2.20
CA GLY A 149 5.29 10.01 -2.36
C GLY A 149 4.26 9.24 -1.51
N ALA A 150 3.00 9.67 -1.58
CA ALA A 150 1.89 9.14 -0.78
C ALA A 150 1.68 7.61 -0.91
N GLY A 151 1.82 7.06 -2.11
CA GLY A 151 1.67 5.62 -2.34
C GLY A 151 2.73 4.79 -1.61
N HIS A 152 3.98 5.26 -1.59
CA HIS A 152 5.06 4.58 -0.86
C HIS A 152 4.77 4.57 0.64
N LEU A 153 4.37 5.73 1.19
CA LEU A 153 4.04 5.85 2.62
C LEU A 153 2.86 4.97 3.02
N GLY A 154 1.85 4.82 2.15
CA GLY A 154 0.74 3.90 2.36
C GLY A 154 1.17 2.44 2.45
N VAL A 155 2.05 2.00 1.54
CA VAL A 155 2.61 0.64 1.58
C VAL A 155 3.44 0.42 2.84
N LEU A 156 4.34 1.35 3.18
CA LEU A 156 5.14 1.28 4.40
C LEU A 156 4.28 1.17 5.65
N ALA A 157 3.23 1.98 5.76
CA ALA A 157 2.27 1.90 6.86
C ALA A 157 1.53 0.55 6.90
N SER A 158 1.15 0.00 5.75
CA SER A 158 0.41 -1.27 5.66
C SER A 158 1.21 -2.49 6.10
N VAL A 159 2.54 -2.41 6.07
CA VAL A 159 3.46 -3.47 6.53
C VAL A 159 4.10 -3.14 7.88
N GLY A 160 3.54 -2.17 8.61
CA GLY A 160 3.97 -1.83 9.96
C GLY A 160 5.26 -1.00 10.06
N VAL A 161 5.85 -0.51 8.96
CA VAL A 161 7.03 0.35 9.00
C VAL A 161 6.64 1.72 9.57
N ARG A 162 7.33 2.15 10.63
CA ARG A 162 7.07 3.42 11.33
C ARG A 162 8.13 4.48 11.12
N GLU A 163 9.36 4.06 10.85
CA GLU A 163 10.49 4.95 10.62
C GLU A 163 11.27 4.49 9.39
N VAL A 164 11.85 5.45 8.68
CA VAL A 164 12.70 5.20 7.52
C VAL A 164 13.96 6.06 7.58
N GLU A 165 15.06 5.53 7.05
CA GLU A 165 16.30 6.27 6.86
C GLU A 165 16.22 7.08 5.56
N VAL A 166 16.38 8.39 5.66
CA VAL A 166 16.25 9.32 4.53
C VAL A 166 17.38 10.34 4.49
N HIS A 167 17.59 10.92 3.31
CA HIS A 167 18.31 12.17 3.17
C HIS A 167 17.34 13.35 3.37
N PRO A 168 17.58 14.24 4.36
CA PRO A 168 16.71 15.37 4.62
C PRO A 168 16.78 16.41 3.48
N ARG A 169 15.75 17.27 3.40
CA ARG A 169 15.76 18.41 2.47
C ARG A 169 16.94 19.35 2.79
N PRO A 170 17.73 19.77 1.79
CA PRO A 170 18.73 20.81 1.97
C PRO A 170 18.11 22.13 2.43
N VAL A 171 18.78 22.80 3.38
CA VAL A 171 18.42 24.16 3.79
C VAL A 171 19.15 25.14 2.88
N VAL A 172 18.39 25.92 2.09
CA VAL A 172 18.94 26.87 1.12
C VAL A 172 18.64 28.30 1.56
N GLY A 173 19.68 29.11 1.77
CA GLY A 173 19.55 30.54 2.00
C GLY A 173 19.51 31.31 0.67
N VAL A 174 18.50 32.17 0.48
CA VAL A 174 18.36 33.01 -0.71
C VAL A 174 18.51 34.49 -0.34
N LEU A 175 19.47 35.15 -0.97
CA LEU A 175 19.77 36.57 -0.79
C LEU A 175 19.78 37.28 -2.15
N SER A 176 19.28 38.50 -2.17
CA SER A 176 19.43 39.43 -3.29
C SER A 176 20.39 40.55 -2.92
N THR A 177 21.13 41.03 -3.91
CA THR A 177 22.08 42.14 -3.78
C THR A 177 21.96 43.04 -5.01
N GLY A 178 21.93 44.34 -4.78
CA GLY A 178 21.73 45.36 -5.81
C GLY A 178 21.08 46.60 -5.19
N ASP A 179 21.70 47.77 -5.38
CA ASP A 179 21.17 49.05 -4.87
C ASP A 179 19.85 49.45 -5.56
N GLU A 180 19.59 48.87 -6.73
CA GLU A 180 18.37 49.03 -7.52
C GLU A 180 17.18 48.21 -6.99
N LEU A 181 17.40 47.21 -6.14
CA LEU A 181 16.38 46.23 -5.77
C LEU A 181 15.50 46.72 -4.61
N VAL A 182 14.17 46.65 -4.79
CA VAL A 182 13.18 47.10 -3.80
C VAL A 182 12.08 46.04 -3.60
N ASP A 183 11.82 45.69 -2.33
CA ASP A 183 10.80 44.69 -1.92
C ASP A 183 9.92 45.15 -0.74
N ASP A 184 9.96 46.45 -0.39
CA ASP A 184 9.18 47.02 0.72
C ASP A 184 7.75 47.46 0.35
N GLY A 185 7.34 47.21 -0.90
CA GLY A 185 6.01 47.57 -1.43
C GLY A 185 5.83 49.05 -1.80
N ARG A 186 6.80 49.94 -1.54
CA ARG A 186 6.66 51.37 -1.87
C ARG A 186 6.76 51.63 -3.38
N PRO A 187 6.28 52.77 -3.93
CA PRO A 187 6.49 53.14 -5.34
C PRO A 187 7.97 53.16 -5.73
N LEU A 188 8.28 52.71 -6.95
CA LEU A 188 9.65 52.73 -7.48
C LEU A 188 10.10 54.16 -7.80
N ARG A 189 11.36 54.47 -7.48
CA ARG A 189 12.07 55.67 -7.94
C ARG A 189 12.79 55.37 -9.26
N PRO A 190 13.16 56.41 -10.05
CA PRO A 190 14.00 56.20 -11.23
C PRO A 190 15.28 55.43 -10.89
N GLY A 191 15.56 54.36 -11.61
CA GLY A 191 16.71 53.47 -11.37
C GLY A 191 16.43 52.28 -10.45
N GLU A 192 15.22 52.17 -9.88
CA GLU A 192 14.83 51.03 -9.05
C GLU A 192 13.96 50.02 -9.79
N ILE A 193 14.09 48.75 -9.39
CA ILE A 193 13.28 47.63 -9.89
C ILE A 193 12.83 46.74 -8.72
N ARG A 194 11.86 45.86 -8.99
CA ARG A 194 11.39 44.89 -8.00
C ARG A 194 12.30 43.67 -7.96
N ASP A 195 12.52 43.14 -6.76
CA ASP A 195 13.19 41.86 -6.59
C ASP A 195 12.25 40.69 -6.92
N SER A 196 12.14 40.37 -8.21
CA SER A 196 11.36 39.22 -8.68
C SER A 196 12.09 37.89 -8.53
N ASN A 197 13.43 37.90 -8.57
CA ASN A 197 14.23 36.68 -8.64
C ASN A 197 14.23 35.94 -7.32
N ARG A 198 14.34 36.67 -6.20
CA ARG A 198 14.26 36.05 -4.87
C ARG A 198 12.95 35.31 -4.68
N ARG A 199 11.84 35.95 -5.04
CA ARG A 199 10.51 35.33 -4.94
C ARG A 199 10.39 34.10 -5.83
N THR A 200 10.90 34.17 -7.06
CA THR A 200 10.89 33.04 -7.99
C THR A 200 11.69 31.86 -7.43
N LEU A 201 12.91 32.10 -6.94
CA LEU A 201 13.78 31.06 -6.39
C LEU A 201 13.20 30.40 -5.14
N LEU A 202 12.63 31.19 -4.21
CA LEU A 202 11.99 30.65 -3.01
C LEU A 202 10.83 29.71 -3.38
N THR A 203 9.97 30.11 -4.31
CA THR A 203 8.84 29.26 -4.76
C THR A 203 9.30 27.98 -5.46
N MET A 204 10.44 27.98 -6.14
CA MET A 204 10.98 26.78 -6.79
C MET A 204 11.62 25.78 -5.81
N LEU A 205 11.92 26.21 -4.57
CA LEU A 205 12.59 25.40 -3.55
C LEU A 205 11.61 24.74 -2.55
N ASP A 206 10.35 25.19 -2.52
CA ASP A 206 9.26 24.63 -1.69
C ASP A 206 8.76 23.28 -2.26
#